data_AF-A0A1G4MDJ0-F1
#
_entry.id   AF-A0A1G4MDJ0-F1
#
_cell.length_a   1.000
_cell.length_b   1.000
_cell.length_c   1.000
_cell.angle_alpha   90.00
_cell.angle_beta   90.00
_cell.angle_gamma   90.00
#
_symmetry.space_group_name_H-M   'P 1'
#
loop_
_entity.id
_entity.type
_entity.pdbx_description
1 polymer ?
#
loop_
_entity_poly.entity_id
_entity_poly.type
_entity_poly.pdbx_seq_one_letter_code
_entity_poly.pdbx_strand_id
1 'polypeptide(L)'
;MSASYWESTQRHKWQYTRESLSRERQQLWLMECQLFPQGLTVTMENHKGSSEPVTRNIPITRYDLHYGKDYNLRIYCYFLIMKLGRRLNIRQYALATAHIYLSRFLLLVSIREVNLYLLVTTCIYLACKVEECPQHIRSLVNEARSLWPEFVPPDPTKVTEFEFYLIEELQSYLMVHHPYRSMEQIVTALRCEPYGLTLTTEDLQNSWSLINDSYITDVHLIFPPHVIAMACLFITVCLQGSQQPTNQQTFNRFMAESHVDLAEVMETIQDLITLYDYWDKYNEPWIKFLLHTLYLRP
;
A
#
# COMPACT_ATOMS: atom_id res chain seq x y z
N MET A 1 -7.28 7.90 23.42
CA MET A 1 -6.05 7.39 24.07
C MET A 1 -5.23 6.67 23.01
N SER A 2 -4.17 7.27 22.49
CA SER A 2 -3.29 6.50 21.60
C SER A 2 -2.42 5.60 22.45
N ALA A 3 -2.60 4.29 22.28
CA ALA A 3 -1.66 3.31 22.81
C ALA A 3 -0.24 3.65 22.33
N SER A 4 0.75 3.44 23.20
CA SER A 4 2.15 3.56 22.85
C SER A 4 2.49 2.56 21.73
N TYR A 5 3.10 3.02 20.63
CA TYR A 5 3.57 2.12 19.57
C TYR A 5 4.54 1.06 20.12
N TRP A 6 5.35 1.42 21.12
CA TRP A 6 6.37 0.55 21.71
C TRP A 6 5.81 -0.69 22.38
N GLU A 7 4.60 -0.59 22.95
CA GLU A 7 3.88 -1.67 23.62
C GLU A 7 2.78 -2.27 22.73
N SER A 8 2.64 -1.76 21.50
CA SER A 8 1.56 -2.14 20.60
C SER A 8 1.71 -3.57 20.07
N THR A 9 0.59 -4.16 19.69
CA THR A 9 0.57 -5.42 18.95
C THR A 9 1.26 -5.30 17.59
N GLN A 10 1.24 -4.12 16.96
CA GLN A 10 1.96 -3.87 15.71
C GLN A 10 3.43 -4.20 15.83
N ARG A 11 4.11 -3.62 16.82
CA ARG A 11 5.55 -3.84 17.02
C ARG A 11 5.89 -5.29 17.36
N HIS A 12 5.04 -5.98 18.10
CA HIS A 12 5.35 -7.30 18.65
C HIS A 12 4.88 -8.48 17.80
N LYS A 13 3.87 -8.30 16.95
CA LYS A 13 3.17 -9.43 16.31
C LYS A 13 3.25 -9.44 14.79
N TRP A 14 3.29 -8.28 14.14
CA TRP A 14 3.22 -8.24 12.67
C TRP A 14 4.20 -7.25 12.03
N GLN A 15 5.14 -6.69 12.79
CA GLN A 15 6.31 -6.03 12.23
C GLN A 15 7.39 -7.08 11.93
N TYR A 16 7.86 -7.08 10.69
CA TYR A 16 8.78 -8.07 10.14
C TYR A 16 10.19 -7.50 9.99
N THR A 17 11.20 -8.35 10.11
CA THR A 17 12.51 -8.08 9.50
C THR A 17 12.43 -8.35 8.00
N ARG A 18 13.29 -7.71 7.18
CA ARG A 18 13.37 -7.98 5.73
C ARG A 18 13.51 -9.48 5.42
N GLU A 19 14.31 -10.19 6.21
CA GLU A 19 14.48 -11.64 6.06
C GLU A 19 13.20 -12.40 6.34
N SER A 20 12.51 -12.11 7.45
CA SER A 20 11.26 -12.79 7.78
C SER A 20 10.18 -12.52 6.74
N LEU A 21 10.04 -11.27 6.27
CA LEU A 21 9.11 -10.90 5.20
C LEU A 21 9.41 -11.65 3.90
N SER A 22 10.70 -11.78 3.56
CA SER A 22 11.14 -12.56 2.39
C SER A 22 10.81 -14.05 2.53
N ARG A 23 10.94 -14.61 3.73
CA ARG A 23 10.56 -16.01 4.01
C ARG A 23 9.06 -16.22 3.84
N GLU A 24 8.21 -15.34 4.37
CA GLU A 24 6.75 -15.44 4.19
C GLU A 24 6.37 -15.39 2.71
N ARG A 25 6.96 -14.47 1.93
CA ARG A 25 6.77 -14.40 0.48
C ARG A 25 7.22 -15.66 -0.25
N GLN A 26 8.33 -16.25 0.19
CA GLN A 26 8.84 -17.48 -0.39
C GLN A 26 7.90 -18.66 -0.07
N GLN A 27 7.30 -18.70 1.12
CA GLN A 27 6.29 -19.69 1.46
C GLN A 27 5.04 -19.55 0.58
N LEU A 28 4.51 -18.32 0.45
CA LEU A 28 3.38 -18.05 -0.45
C LEU A 28 3.72 -18.45 -1.89
N TRP A 29 4.90 -18.11 -2.38
CA TRP A 29 5.35 -18.47 -3.71
C TRP A 29 5.38 -19.99 -3.94
N LEU A 30 5.87 -20.75 -2.96
CA LEU A 30 5.91 -22.22 -3.04
C LEU A 30 4.50 -22.80 -3.06
N MET A 31 3.60 -22.28 -2.23
CA MET A 31 2.17 -22.64 -2.23
C MET A 31 1.53 -22.35 -3.60
N GLU A 32 1.74 -21.16 -4.16
CA GLU A 32 1.25 -20.79 -5.50
C GLU A 32 1.78 -21.72 -6.59
N CYS A 33 3.04 -22.16 -6.50
CA CYS A 33 3.62 -23.10 -7.46
C CYS A 33 2.95 -24.49 -7.40
N GLN A 34 2.45 -24.90 -6.23
CA GLN A 34 1.71 -26.17 -6.06
C GLN A 34 0.27 -26.05 -6.56
N LEU A 35 -0.39 -24.92 -6.28
CA LEU A 35 -1.76 -24.65 -6.67
C LEU A 35 -1.92 -24.42 -8.19
N PHE A 36 -0.95 -23.74 -8.81
CA PHE A 36 -1.01 -23.35 -10.22
C PHE A 36 0.17 -23.89 -11.04
N PRO A 37 0.31 -25.22 -11.19
CA PRO A 37 1.47 -25.82 -11.86
C PRO A 37 1.57 -25.46 -13.35
N GLN A 38 0.43 -25.24 -14.00
CA GLN A 38 0.31 -24.93 -15.44
C GLN A 38 0.48 -23.43 -15.76
N GLY A 39 0.54 -22.56 -14.75
CA GLY A 39 0.50 -21.11 -14.94
C GLY A 39 -0.85 -20.61 -15.47
N LEU A 40 -0.91 -19.36 -15.92
CA LEU A 40 -2.10 -18.77 -16.55
C LEU A 40 -1.78 -18.50 -18.03
N THR A 41 -2.42 -19.20 -18.96
CA THR A 41 -2.21 -19.00 -20.40
C THR A 41 -3.17 -17.95 -20.93
N VAL A 42 -2.71 -16.77 -21.30
CA VAL A 42 -3.59 -15.74 -21.85
C VAL A 42 -3.60 -15.80 -23.36
N THR A 43 -4.80 -15.84 -23.93
CA THR A 43 -5.06 -15.67 -25.35
C THR A 43 -5.28 -14.18 -25.64
N MET A 44 -4.39 -13.56 -26.42
CA MET A 44 -4.63 -12.22 -26.97
C MET A 44 -5.12 -12.33 -28.42
N GLU A 45 -6.21 -11.67 -28.75
CA GLU A 45 -6.65 -11.46 -30.13
C GLU A 45 -6.07 -10.15 -30.67
N ASN A 46 -5.32 -10.23 -31.76
CA ASN A 46 -4.62 -9.07 -32.31
C ASN A 46 -5.53 -8.30 -33.29
N HIS A 47 -6.24 -7.27 -32.84
CA HIS A 47 -7.00 -6.37 -33.72
C HIS A 47 -6.10 -5.35 -34.43
N LYS A 48 -5.10 -5.81 -35.18
CA LYS A 48 -4.33 -4.95 -36.10
C LYS A 48 -4.40 -5.50 -37.52
N GLY A 49 -5.46 -5.14 -38.25
CA GLY A 49 -5.48 -5.02 -39.71
C GLY A 49 -5.14 -6.23 -40.59
N SER A 50 -4.89 -7.42 -40.03
CA SER A 50 -4.64 -8.65 -40.78
C SER A 50 -5.78 -9.64 -40.57
N SER A 51 -6.22 -10.27 -41.66
CA SER A 51 -7.45 -11.06 -41.83
C SER A 51 -7.57 -12.35 -41.01
N GLU A 52 -6.72 -12.60 -40.02
CA GLU A 52 -6.79 -13.77 -39.16
C GLU A 52 -6.46 -13.38 -37.70
N PRO A 53 -7.29 -13.76 -36.71
CA PRO A 53 -6.97 -13.55 -35.31
C PRO A 53 -5.75 -14.40 -34.95
N VAL A 54 -4.58 -13.77 -34.85
CA VAL A 54 -3.38 -14.44 -34.36
C VAL A 54 -3.51 -14.59 -32.84
N THR A 55 -4.02 -15.73 -32.38
CA THR A 55 -4.04 -16.10 -30.97
C THR A 55 -2.61 -16.31 -30.50
N ARG A 56 -2.06 -15.35 -29.76
CA ARG A 56 -0.77 -15.54 -29.07
C ARG A 56 -1.04 -16.05 -27.67
N ASN A 57 -0.63 -17.28 -27.39
CA ASN A 57 -0.57 -17.81 -26.04
C ASN A 57 0.66 -17.21 -25.34
N ILE A 58 0.44 -16.21 -24.50
CA ILE A 58 1.50 -15.69 -23.64
C ILE A 58 1.41 -16.47 -22.32
N PRO A 59 2.43 -17.26 -21.97
CA PRO A 59 2.46 -17.84 -20.63
C PRO A 59 2.66 -16.69 -19.65
N ILE A 60 1.67 -16.45 -18.79
CA ILE A 60 1.88 -15.61 -17.61
C ILE A 60 2.94 -16.33 -16.79
N THR A 61 4.06 -15.65 -16.57
CA THR A 61 5.15 -16.20 -15.80
C THR A 61 4.68 -16.39 -14.36
N ARG A 62 5.33 -17.29 -13.60
CA ARG A 62 4.99 -17.46 -12.18
C ARG A 62 5.10 -16.14 -11.38
N TYR A 63 5.85 -15.17 -11.90
CA TYR A 63 6.15 -13.88 -11.27
C TYR A 63 5.05 -12.84 -11.44
N ASP A 64 4.28 -12.92 -12.52
CA ASP A 64 3.22 -11.97 -12.82
C ASP A 64 2.05 -12.14 -11.82
N LEU A 65 1.49 -11.03 -11.35
CA LEU A 65 0.45 -11.00 -10.30
C LEU A 65 0.91 -11.51 -8.91
N HIS A 66 2.18 -11.80 -8.68
CA HIS A 66 2.65 -12.06 -7.32
C HIS A 66 2.87 -10.72 -6.59
N TYR A 67 2.07 -10.42 -5.57
CA TYR A 67 2.08 -9.12 -4.87
C TYR A 67 3.48 -8.74 -4.35
N GLY A 68 4.28 -9.72 -3.93
CA GLY A 68 5.66 -9.52 -3.48
C GLY A 68 6.64 -9.05 -4.56
N LYS A 69 6.38 -9.33 -5.84
CA LYS A 69 7.35 -9.21 -6.95
C LYS A 69 6.88 -8.30 -8.08
N ASP A 70 5.58 -8.08 -8.22
CA ASP A 70 5.00 -7.23 -9.25
C ASP A 70 4.63 -5.84 -8.71
N TYR A 71 5.51 -4.87 -8.93
CA TYR A 71 5.26 -3.47 -8.54
C TYR A 71 4.07 -2.84 -9.27
N ASN A 72 3.78 -3.27 -10.51
CA ASN A 72 2.63 -2.75 -11.24
C ASN A 72 1.33 -3.09 -10.50
N LEU A 73 1.24 -4.30 -9.95
CA LEU A 73 0.09 -4.73 -9.19
C LEU A 73 -0.06 -3.90 -7.90
N ARG A 74 1.02 -3.60 -7.17
CA ARG A 74 0.95 -2.80 -5.94
C ARG A 74 0.48 -1.38 -6.21
N ILE A 75 1.04 -0.74 -7.23
CA ILE A 75 0.65 0.60 -7.67
C ILE A 75 -0.84 0.59 -8.10
N TYR A 76 -1.26 -0.43 -8.84
CA TYR A 76 -2.66 -0.60 -9.22
C TYR A 76 -3.58 -0.74 -8.00
N CYS A 77 -3.21 -1.56 -7.02
CA CYS A 77 -3.95 -1.73 -5.76
C CYS A 77 -4.12 -0.41 -5.00
N TYR A 78 -3.06 0.39 -4.91
CA TYR A 78 -3.13 1.72 -4.32
C TYR A 78 -4.12 2.62 -5.05
N PHE A 79 -4.06 2.67 -6.38
CA PHE A 79 -5.00 3.45 -7.17
C PHE A 79 -6.45 2.97 -7.00
N LEU A 80 -6.71 1.66 -6.89
CA LEU A 80 -8.05 1.14 -6.62
C LEU A 80 -8.61 1.64 -5.28
N ILE A 81 -7.82 1.54 -4.20
CA ILE A 81 -8.21 2.04 -2.87
C ILE A 81 -8.47 3.54 -2.92
N MET A 82 -7.55 4.32 -3.52
CA MET A 82 -7.70 5.77 -3.64
C MET A 82 -8.94 6.15 -4.46
N LYS A 83 -9.23 5.42 -5.55
CA LYS A 83 -10.38 5.69 -6.42
C LYS A 83 -11.70 5.48 -5.70
N LEU A 84 -11.85 4.35 -5.00
CA LEU A 84 -13.06 4.08 -4.21
C LEU A 84 -13.16 5.01 -2.99
N GLY A 85 -12.04 5.27 -2.32
CA GLY A 85 -11.96 6.18 -1.17
C GLY A 85 -12.39 7.61 -1.48
N ARG A 86 -11.90 8.17 -2.60
CA ARG A 86 -12.32 9.51 -3.08
C ARG A 86 -13.80 9.52 -3.47
N ARG A 87 -14.29 8.46 -4.11
CA ARG A 87 -15.69 8.34 -4.52
C ARG A 87 -16.65 8.35 -3.32
N LEU A 88 -16.25 7.69 -2.22
CA LEU A 88 -16.99 7.65 -0.96
C LEU A 88 -16.68 8.81 -0.02
N ASN A 89 -15.76 9.71 -0.39
CA ASN A 89 -15.29 10.83 0.43
C ASN A 89 -14.77 10.39 1.83
N ILE A 90 -13.95 9.34 1.86
CA ILE A 90 -13.38 8.77 3.09
C ILE A 90 -12.09 9.50 3.49
N ARG A 91 -11.84 9.63 4.79
CA ARG A 91 -10.63 10.25 5.35
C ARG A 91 -9.37 9.40 5.06
N GLN A 92 -8.22 10.07 4.89
CA GLN A 92 -6.95 9.43 4.54
C GLN A 92 -6.52 8.33 5.52
N TYR A 93 -6.72 8.52 6.84
CA TYR A 93 -6.38 7.52 7.85
C TYR A 93 -7.03 6.15 7.59
N ALA A 94 -8.32 6.12 7.27
CA ALA A 94 -9.02 4.88 6.95
C ALA A 94 -8.53 4.24 5.64
N LEU A 95 -8.12 5.04 4.65
CA LEU A 95 -7.55 4.50 3.41
C LEU A 95 -6.14 3.94 3.63
N ALA A 96 -5.33 4.59 4.46
CA ALA A 96 -4.04 4.09 4.89
C ALA A 96 -4.17 2.74 5.63
N THR A 97 -5.10 2.65 6.59
CA THR A 97 -5.40 1.41 7.32
C THR A 97 -5.87 0.30 6.36
N ALA A 98 -6.76 0.63 5.42
CA ALA A 98 -7.21 -0.31 4.40
C ALA A 98 -6.05 -0.84 3.53
N HIS A 99 -5.08 0.01 3.20
CA HIS A 99 -3.90 -0.39 2.44
C HIS A 99 -2.99 -1.34 3.23
N ILE A 100 -2.83 -1.11 4.53
CA ILE A 100 -2.10 -2.04 5.41
C ILE A 100 -2.80 -3.38 5.52
N TYR A 101 -4.14 -3.40 5.64
CA TYR A 101 -4.90 -4.65 5.63
C TYR A 101 -4.73 -5.40 4.31
N LEU A 102 -4.78 -4.70 3.18
CA LEU A 102 -4.55 -5.30 1.87
C LEU A 102 -3.15 -5.93 1.78
N SER A 103 -2.12 -5.18 2.15
CA SER A 103 -0.73 -5.64 2.10
C SER A 103 -0.48 -6.84 3.00
N ARG A 104 -1.04 -6.83 4.23
CA ARG A 104 -0.94 -7.94 5.17
C ARG A 104 -1.70 -9.19 4.70
N PHE A 105 -2.87 -9.02 4.11
CA PHE A 105 -3.65 -10.13 3.56
C PHE A 105 -2.94 -10.78 2.34
N LEU A 106 -2.47 -9.96 1.40
CA LEU A 106 -1.76 -10.42 0.19
C LEU A 106 -0.32 -10.92 0.45
N LEU A 107 0.15 -10.83 1.70
CA LEU A 107 1.36 -11.51 2.14
C LEU A 107 1.13 -13.02 2.34
N LEU A 108 -0.07 -13.40 2.75
CA LEU A 108 -0.43 -14.76 3.15
C LEU A 108 -1.29 -15.48 2.10
N VAL A 109 -2.07 -14.73 1.32
CA VAL A 109 -3.03 -15.29 0.36
C VAL A 109 -2.69 -14.84 -1.06
N SER A 110 -2.80 -15.77 -2.01
CA SER A 110 -2.55 -15.46 -3.42
C SER A 110 -3.69 -14.61 -4.00
N ILE A 111 -3.33 -13.57 -4.75
CA ILE A 111 -4.31 -12.74 -5.47
C ILE A 111 -5.07 -13.53 -6.54
N ARG A 112 -4.54 -14.68 -6.97
CA ARG A 112 -5.13 -15.51 -8.02
C ARG A 112 -6.40 -16.23 -7.57
N GLU A 113 -6.56 -16.42 -6.27
CA GLU A 113 -7.70 -17.10 -5.65
C GLU A 113 -8.78 -16.12 -5.19
N VAL A 114 -8.45 -14.83 -5.17
CA VAL A 114 -9.27 -13.80 -4.54
C VAL A 114 -9.68 -12.75 -5.57
N ASN A 115 -10.93 -12.32 -5.52
CA ASN A 115 -11.38 -11.16 -6.26
C ASN A 115 -10.84 -9.87 -5.61
N LEU A 116 -9.85 -9.25 -6.26
CA LEU A 116 -9.18 -8.04 -5.77
C LEU A 116 -10.15 -6.88 -5.50
N TYR A 117 -11.17 -6.68 -6.32
CA TYR A 117 -12.10 -5.56 -6.17
C TYR A 117 -12.99 -5.74 -4.94
N LEU A 118 -13.40 -6.98 -4.68
CA LEU A 118 -14.15 -7.33 -3.47
C LEU A 118 -13.27 -7.19 -2.22
N LEU A 119 -12.01 -7.64 -2.30
CA LEU A 119 -11.03 -7.48 -1.22
C LEU A 119 -10.79 -6.00 -0.89
N VAL A 120 -10.52 -5.15 -1.90
CA VAL A 120 -10.32 -3.71 -1.72
C VAL A 120 -11.55 -3.05 -1.06
N THR A 121 -12.75 -3.41 -1.53
CA THR A 121 -14.01 -2.91 -0.96
C THR A 121 -14.14 -3.31 0.51
N THR A 122 -13.79 -4.56 0.84
CA THR A 122 -13.85 -5.12 2.19
C THR A 122 -12.79 -4.50 3.13
N CYS A 123 -11.56 -4.29 2.65
CA CYS A 123 -10.51 -3.61 3.41
C CYS A 123 -10.92 -2.18 3.79
N ILE A 124 -11.51 -1.43 2.84
CA ILE A 124 -12.04 -0.08 3.10
C ILE A 124 -13.19 -0.14 4.11
N TYR A 125 -14.11 -1.11 3.97
CA TYR A 125 -15.22 -1.29 4.91
C TYR A 125 -14.75 -1.52 6.35
N LEU A 126 -13.84 -2.49 6.53
CA LEU A 126 -13.30 -2.85 7.83
C LEU A 126 -12.50 -1.69 8.43
N ALA A 127 -11.62 -1.06 7.66
CA ALA A 127 -10.82 0.08 8.12
C ALA A 127 -11.71 1.26 8.54
N CYS A 128 -12.79 1.55 7.82
CA CYS A 128 -13.74 2.59 8.21
C CYS A 128 -14.43 2.30 9.54
N LYS A 129 -14.70 1.02 9.85
CA LYS A 129 -15.28 0.64 11.14
C LYS A 129 -14.27 0.78 12.28
N VAL A 130 -13.01 0.37 12.05
CA VAL A 130 -11.95 0.43 13.07
C VAL A 130 -11.49 1.87 13.35
N GLU A 131 -11.43 2.73 12.33
CA GLU A 131 -11.04 4.14 12.46
C GLU A 131 -12.19 5.07 12.87
N GLU A 132 -13.31 4.52 13.36
CA GLU A 132 -14.46 5.29 13.84
C GLU A 132 -15.03 6.25 12.78
N CYS A 133 -15.06 5.82 11.52
CA CYS A 133 -15.71 6.51 10.41
C CYS A 133 -16.59 5.55 9.56
N PRO A 134 -17.57 4.87 10.18
CA PRO A 134 -18.27 3.75 9.57
C PRO A 134 -19.06 4.17 8.33
N GLN A 135 -19.02 3.33 7.30
CA GLN A 135 -19.79 3.47 6.07
C GLN A 135 -20.91 2.43 6.03
N HIS A 136 -22.12 2.82 5.58
CA HIS A 136 -23.20 1.87 5.39
C HIS A 136 -22.87 0.88 4.26
N ILE A 137 -22.95 -0.41 4.54
CA ILE A 137 -22.53 -1.47 3.61
C ILE A 137 -23.25 -1.41 2.25
N ARG A 138 -24.53 -1.05 2.23
CA ARG A 138 -25.30 -0.89 0.97
C ARG A 138 -24.75 0.25 0.12
N SER A 139 -24.46 1.40 0.73
CA SER A 139 -23.86 2.54 0.02
C SER A 139 -22.48 2.20 -0.52
N LEU A 140 -21.65 1.53 0.29
CA LEU A 140 -20.33 1.06 -0.10
C LEU A 140 -20.39 0.14 -1.33
N VAL A 141 -21.22 -0.90 -1.28
CA VAL A 141 -21.38 -1.88 -2.38
C VAL A 141 -21.92 -1.20 -3.64
N ASN A 142 -22.87 -0.27 -3.50
CA ASN A 142 -23.43 0.47 -4.63
C ASN A 142 -22.35 1.33 -5.33
N GLU A 143 -21.52 2.05 -4.58
CA GLU A 143 -20.43 2.85 -5.16
C GLU A 143 -19.34 1.97 -5.78
N ALA A 144 -18.96 0.87 -5.11
CA ALA A 144 -18.01 -0.10 -5.65
C ALA A 144 -18.52 -0.70 -6.98
N ARG A 145 -19.80 -1.04 -7.07
CA ARG A 145 -20.44 -1.51 -8.31
C ARG A 145 -20.56 -0.45 -9.38
N SER A 146 -20.80 0.81 -9.00
CA SER A 146 -20.81 1.91 -9.96
C SER A 146 -19.44 2.09 -10.63
N LEU A 147 -18.35 1.76 -9.93
CA LEU A 147 -17.00 1.80 -10.47
C LEU A 147 -16.60 0.51 -11.21
N TRP A 148 -17.04 -0.64 -10.69
CA TRP A 148 -16.60 -1.97 -11.14
C TRP A 148 -17.78 -2.96 -11.19
N PRO A 149 -18.73 -2.79 -12.14
CA PRO A 149 -19.99 -3.55 -12.16
C PRO A 149 -19.79 -5.05 -12.41
N GLU A 150 -18.74 -5.42 -13.13
CA GLU A 150 -18.42 -6.79 -13.52
C GLU A 150 -17.76 -7.60 -12.38
N PHE A 151 -17.10 -6.93 -11.44
CA PHE A 151 -16.27 -7.58 -10.44
C PHE A 151 -16.91 -7.60 -9.04
N VAL A 152 -17.86 -6.71 -8.74
CA VAL A 152 -18.46 -6.63 -7.40
C VAL A 152 -19.90 -7.15 -7.42
N PRO A 153 -20.25 -8.21 -6.66
CA PRO A 153 -21.62 -8.73 -6.61
C PRO A 153 -22.59 -7.72 -5.96
N PRO A 154 -23.89 -7.73 -6.31
CA PRO A 154 -24.89 -6.82 -5.74
C PRO A 154 -25.27 -7.18 -4.30
N ASP A 155 -25.01 -8.42 -3.91
CA ASP A 155 -25.33 -8.94 -2.60
C ASP A 155 -24.31 -8.45 -1.55
N PRO A 156 -24.70 -7.59 -0.59
CA PRO A 156 -23.79 -7.10 0.44
C PRO A 156 -23.33 -8.20 1.40
N THR A 157 -24.01 -9.36 1.45
CA THR A 157 -23.59 -10.48 2.30
C THR A 157 -22.20 -11.00 1.91
N LYS A 158 -21.81 -10.87 0.64
CA LYS A 158 -20.47 -11.26 0.16
C LYS A 158 -19.36 -10.39 0.71
N VAL A 159 -19.63 -9.10 0.94
CA VAL A 159 -18.67 -8.22 1.63
C VAL A 159 -18.55 -8.61 3.10
N THR A 160 -19.65 -8.98 3.77
CA THR A 160 -19.60 -9.42 5.18
C THR A 160 -18.96 -10.80 5.37
N GLU A 161 -19.19 -11.72 4.44
CA GLU A 161 -18.50 -13.03 4.44
C GLU A 161 -17.01 -12.82 4.24
N PHE A 162 -16.60 -11.98 3.27
CA PHE A 162 -15.19 -11.66 3.07
C PHE A 162 -14.61 -10.97 4.31
N GLU A 163 -15.34 -10.02 4.92
CA GLU A 163 -14.89 -9.34 6.13
C GLU A 163 -14.51 -10.34 7.23
N PHE A 164 -15.32 -11.37 7.44
CA PHE A 164 -15.04 -12.42 8.41
C PHE A 164 -13.68 -13.08 8.14
N TYR A 165 -13.45 -13.54 6.90
CA TYR A 165 -12.17 -14.14 6.50
C TYR A 165 -11.00 -13.15 6.60
N LEU A 166 -11.22 -11.89 6.26
CA LEU A 166 -10.18 -10.85 6.38
C LEU A 166 -9.74 -10.66 7.83
N ILE A 167 -10.67 -10.65 8.79
CA ILE A 167 -10.35 -10.52 10.21
C ILE A 167 -9.59 -11.76 10.73
N GLU A 168 -9.99 -12.95 10.26
CA GLU A 168 -9.33 -14.22 10.58
C GLU A 168 -7.87 -14.22 10.11
N GLU A 169 -7.62 -13.88 8.84
CA GLU A 169 -6.27 -13.83 8.26
C GLU A 169 -5.40 -12.73 8.91
N LEU A 170 -5.99 -11.59 9.28
CA LEU A 170 -5.28 -10.53 10.02
C LEU A 170 -5.07 -10.86 11.50
N GLN A 171 -5.55 -12.03 11.97
CA GLN A 171 -5.48 -12.51 13.35
C GLN A 171 -6.04 -11.50 14.36
N SER A 172 -7.07 -10.76 13.97
CA SER A 172 -7.68 -9.67 14.77
C SER A 172 -6.72 -8.54 15.20
N TYR A 173 -5.54 -8.42 14.61
CA TYR A 173 -4.63 -7.29 14.85
C TYR A 173 -5.03 -6.09 13.98
N LEU A 174 -6.07 -5.37 14.38
CA LEU A 174 -6.67 -4.32 13.55
C LEU A 174 -6.09 -2.92 13.77
N MET A 175 -5.47 -2.66 14.92
CA MET A 175 -4.92 -1.33 15.23
C MET A 175 -3.62 -1.05 14.49
N VAL A 176 -3.54 0.07 13.79
CA VAL A 176 -2.37 0.53 13.02
C VAL A 176 -1.92 1.90 13.52
N HIS A 177 -0.61 2.07 13.71
CA HIS A 177 0.03 3.34 14.02
C HIS A 177 0.59 3.98 12.75
N HIS A 178 0.06 5.14 12.38
CA HIS A 178 0.43 5.83 11.14
C HIS A 178 1.59 6.82 11.30
N PRO A 179 2.40 7.04 10.26
CA PRO A 179 3.48 8.04 10.26
C PRO A 179 3.02 9.49 10.40
N TYR A 180 1.77 9.83 10.00
CA TYR A 180 1.25 11.20 10.00
C TYR A 180 1.40 11.90 11.35
N ARG A 181 1.07 11.21 12.43
CA ARG A 181 1.18 11.77 13.78
C ARG A 181 2.64 11.97 14.20
N SER A 182 3.51 11.02 13.87
CA SER A 182 4.94 11.15 14.14
C SER A 182 5.51 12.35 13.39
N MET A 183 5.10 12.56 12.13
CA MET A 183 5.48 13.72 11.35
C MET A 183 5.07 15.02 12.04
N GLU A 184 3.82 15.16 12.50
CA GLU A 184 3.36 16.34 13.23
C GLU A 184 4.17 16.60 14.50
N GLN A 185 4.53 15.54 15.24
CA GLN A 185 5.35 15.64 16.44
C GLN A 185 6.78 16.07 16.13
N ILE A 186 7.39 15.52 15.07
CA ILE A 186 8.73 15.89 14.60
C ILE A 186 8.74 17.36 14.16
N VAL A 187 7.76 17.78 13.37
CA VAL A 187 7.62 19.17 12.92
C VAL A 187 7.46 20.12 14.11
N THR A 188 6.72 19.71 15.14
CA THR A 188 6.58 20.49 16.37
C THR A 188 7.91 20.61 17.11
N ALA A 189 8.67 19.53 17.23
CA ALA A 189 10.00 19.54 17.86
C ALA A 189 11.01 20.40 17.10
N LEU A 190 10.97 20.37 15.75
CA LEU A 190 11.82 21.20 14.89
C LEU A 190 11.57 22.70 15.05
N ARG A 191 10.33 23.10 15.37
CA ARG A 191 9.97 24.51 15.62
C ARG A 191 10.49 25.03 16.97
N CYS A 192 10.77 24.14 17.91
CA CYS A 192 11.29 24.51 19.23
C CYS A 192 12.81 24.81 19.17
N GLU A 193 13.30 25.56 20.15
CA GLU A 193 14.74 25.67 20.41
C GLU A 193 15.33 24.28 20.71
N PRO A 194 16.52 23.93 20.21
CA PRO A 194 17.55 24.79 19.60
C PRO A 194 17.48 24.95 18.08
N TYR A 195 16.46 24.41 17.40
CA TYR A 195 16.43 24.31 15.93
C TYR A 195 15.72 25.49 15.27
N GLY A 196 14.55 25.89 15.79
CA GLY A 196 13.77 27.00 15.24
C GLY A 196 13.40 26.84 13.75
N LEU A 197 13.36 25.59 13.25
CA LEU A 197 13.13 25.28 11.84
C LEU A 197 11.64 25.26 11.55
N THR A 198 11.18 26.17 10.69
CA THR A 198 9.80 26.23 10.21
C THR A 198 9.72 25.82 8.75
N LEU A 199 9.10 24.66 8.50
CA LEU A 199 8.75 24.22 7.15
C LEU A 199 7.51 24.96 6.64
N THR A 200 7.47 25.24 5.34
CA THR A 200 6.31 25.87 4.71
C THR A 200 5.13 24.89 4.62
N THR A 201 3.93 25.41 4.38
CA THR A 201 2.73 24.58 4.20
C THR A 201 2.83 23.68 2.96
N GLU A 202 3.53 24.13 1.92
CA GLU A 202 3.79 23.33 0.71
C GLU A 202 4.72 22.15 1.00
N ASP A 203 5.78 22.37 1.79
CA ASP A 203 6.73 21.34 2.19
C ASP A 203 6.03 20.25 3.01
N LEU A 204 5.19 20.67 3.96
CA LEU A 204 4.41 19.75 4.78
C LEU A 204 3.43 18.95 3.93
N GLN A 205 2.81 19.56 2.93
CA GLN A 205 1.92 18.86 2.00
C GLN A 205 2.69 17.87 1.10
N ASN A 206 3.89 18.24 0.65
CA ASN A 206 4.77 17.34 -0.11
C ASN A 206 5.21 16.14 0.75
N SER A 207 5.63 16.39 1.99
CA SER A 207 5.98 15.32 2.93
C SER A 207 4.79 14.40 3.25
N TRP A 208 3.60 14.98 3.44
CA TRP A 208 2.36 14.21 3.60
C TRP A 208 2.08 13.32 2.38
N SER A 209 2.33 13.83 1.17
CA SER A 209 2.13 13.10 -0.07
C SER A 209 3.15 11.95 -0.22
N LEU A 210 4.41 12.18 0.13
CA LEU A 210 5.43 11.12 0.21
C LEU A 210 5.05 10.02 1.21
N ILE A 211 4.49 10.38 2.37
CA ILE A 211 3.97 9.39 3.33
C ILE A 211 2.85 8.57 2.69
N ASN A 212 1.93 9.19 1.94
CA ASN A 212 0.87 8.45 1.26
C ASN A 212 1.43 7.45 0.24
N ASP A 213 2.43 7.85 -0.55
CA ASP A 213 3.04 6.98 -1.56
C ASP A 213 3.82 5.83 -0.92
N SER A 214 4.40 6.04 0.27
CA SER A 214 5.12 5.00 1.01
C SER A 214 4.25 3.81 1.45
N TYR A 215 2.92 3.90 1.38
CA TYR A 215 2.04 2.74 1.61
C TYR A 215 2.14 1.69 0.50
N ILE A 216 2.59 2.06 -0.69
CA ILE A 216 2.75 1.12 -1.83
C ILE A 216 3.93 0.17 -1.59
N THR A 217 4.92 0.59 -0.80
CA THR A 217 6.10 -0.22 -0.46
C THR A 217 5.88 -1.00 0.83
N ASP A 218 6.84 -1.85 1.18
CA ASP A 218 6.77 -2.71 2.37
C ASP A 218 7.23 -2.02 3.66
N VAL A 219 7.61 -0.75 3.58
CA VAL A 219 8.25 -0.03 4.69
C VAL A 219 7.37 -0.01 5.94
N HIS A 220 6.05 -0.02 5.79
CA HIS A 220 5.10 -0.05 6.91
C HIS A 220 5.01 -1.40 7.63
N LEU A 221 5.48 -2.48 7.01
CA LEU A 221 5.59 -3.80 7.62
C LEU A 221 6.94 -4.00 8.30
N ILE A 222 7.95 -3.19 7.96
CA ILE A 222 9.34 -3.35 8.40
C ILE A 222 9.71 -2.31 9.46
N PHE A 223 9.44 -1.04 9.19
CA PHE A 223 9.94 0.08 9.99
C PHE A 223 8.88 0.72 10.88
N PRO A 224 9.28 1.30 12.02
CA PRO A 224 8.40 2.12 12.84
C PRO A 224 7.88 3.36 12.10
N PRO A 225 6.67 3.86 12.46
CA PRO A 225 6.07 5.00 11.77
C PRO A 225 6.87 6.31 11.90
N HIS A 226 7.66 6.48 12.97
CA HIS A 226 8.51 7.66 13.13
C HIS A 226 9.72 7.65 12.19
N VAL A 227 10.28 6.48 11.87
CA VAL A 227 11.37 6.33 10.90
C VAL A 227 10.89 6.71 9.50
N ILE A 228 9.69 6.24 9.11
CA ILE A 228 9.07 6.57 7.82
C ILE A 228 8.80 8.08 7.73
N ALA A 229 8.26 8.69 8.79
CA ALA A 229 8.03 10.13 8.83
C ALA A 229 9.34 10.93 8.71
N MET A 230 10.41 10.52 9.39
CA MET A 230 11.74 11.14 9.30
C MET A 230 12.30 11.04 7.87
N ALA A 231 12.18 9.88 7.23
CA ALA A 231 12.62 9.67 5.85
C ALA A 231 11.89 10.59 4.86
N CYS A 232 10.56 10.67 4.94
CA CYS A 232 9.77 11.55 4.07
C CYS A 232 10.10 13.04 4.29
N LEU A 233 10.26 13.48 5.55
CA LEU A 233 10.68 14.85 5.87
C LEU A 233 12.09 15.15 5.35
N PHE A 234 13.02 14.21 5.51
CA PHE A 234 14.39 14.35 5.00
C PHE A 234 14.41 14.53 3.48
N ILE A 235 13.66 13.71 2.74
CA ILE A 235 13.54 13.86 1.28
C ILE A 235 13.02 15.25 0.92
N THR A 236 11.94 15.72 1.56
CA THR A 236 11.38 17.05 1.31
C THR A 236 12.41 18.17 1.57
N VAL A 237 13.09 18.13 2.72
CA VAL A 237 14.10 19.14 3.08
C VAL A 237 15.28 19.10 2.13
N CYS A 238 15.73 17.91 1.72
CA CYS A 238 16.86 17.77 0.78
C CYS A 238 16.53 18.26 -0.63
N LEU A 239 15.30 18.02 -1.13
CA LEU A 239 14.86 18.55 -2.42
C LEU A 239 14.85 20.09 -2.43
N GLN A 240 14.63 20.70 -1.28
CA GLN A 240 14.65 22.16 -1.09
C GLN A 240 16.00 22.72 -0.66
N GLY A 241 16.92 21.88 -0.19
CA GLY A 241 18.23 22.26 0.33
C GLY A 241 19.06 23.07 -0.67
N SER A 242 18.84 22.87 -1.98
CA SER A 242 19.43 23.69 -3.05
C SER A 242 19.07 25.18 -2.95
N GLN A 243 17.91 25.50 -2.36
CA GLN A 243 17.42 26.87 -2.17
C GLN A 243 17.63 27.38 -0.73
N GLN A 244 17.63 26.49 0.26
CA GLN A 244 17.73 26.84 1.69
C GLN A 244 18.75 25.94 2.43
N PRO A 245 20.06 26.18 2.27
CA PRO A 245 21.10 25.33 2.85
C PRO A 245 21.14 25.36 4.38
N THR A 246 20.71 26.47 5.01
CA THR A 246 20.61 26.59 6.48
C THR A 246 19.60 25.61 7.06
N ASN A 247 18.44 25.47 6.41
CA ASN A 247 17.38 24.58 6.86
C ASN A 247 17.81 23.11 6.78
N GLN A 248 18.55 22.76 5.73
CA GLN A 248 19.14 21.44 5.57
C GLN A 248 20.17 21.14 6.68
N GLN A 249 21.05 22.09 7.00
CA GLN A 249 22.03 21.94 8.09
C GLN A 249 21.36 21.75 9.45
N THR A 250 20.32 22.53 9.75
CA THR A 250 19.55 22.40 10.99
C THR A 250 18.85 21.04 11.08
N PHE A 251 18.25 20.57 9.98
CA PHE A 251 17.61 19.25 9.95
C PHE A 251 18.62 18.11 10.10
N ASN A 252 19.79 18.21 9.47
CA ASN A 252 20.88 17.24 9.62
C ASN A 252 21.37 17.16 11.07
N ARG A 253 21.47 18.32 11.75
CA ARG A 253 21.78 18.39 13.17
C ARG A 253 20.71 17.69 14.02
N PHE A 254 19.43 17.97 13.76
CA PHE A 254 18.32 17.30 14.44
C PHE A 254 18.38 15.78 14.28
N MET A 255 18.57 15.28 13.06
CA MET A 255 18.70 13.85 12.79
C MET A 255 19.86 13.22 13.59
N ALA A 256 21.03 13.85 13.59
CA ALA A 256 22.21 13.37 14.32
C ALA A 256 22.01 13.33 15.85
N GLU A 257 21.27 14.30 16.40
CA GLU A 257 20.99 14.38 17.84
C GLU A 257 19.78 13.51 18.27
N SER A 258 18.87 13.17 17.37
CA SER A 258 17.61 12.46 17.66
C SER A 258 17.77 10.97 18.03
N HIS A 259 18.96 10.39 17.88
CA HIS A 259 19.25 8.96 18.06
C HIS A 259 18.36 7.99 17.24
N VAL A 260 17.63 8.49 16.24
CA VAL A 260 16.90 7.67 15.28
C VAL A 260 17.90 6.88 14.44
N ASP A 261 17.61 5.61 14.16
CA ASP A 261 18.48 4.77 13.35
C ASP A 261 18.54 5.30 11.90
N LEU A 262 19.69 5.87 11.54
CA LEU A 262 19.92 6.44 10.22
C LEU A 262 19.98 5.37 9.13
N ALA A 263 20.34 4.13 9.46
CA ALA A 263 20.37 3.04 8.48
C ALA A 263 18.95 2.71 8.01
N GLU A 264 18.00 2.61 8.94
CA GLU A 264 16.57 2.38 8.61
C GLU A 264 15.97 3.54 7.81
N VAL A 265 16.35 4.78 8.12
CA VAL A 265 15.94 5.97 7.35
C VAL A 265 16.48 5.91 5.92
N MET A 266 17.76 5.60 5.74
CA MET A 266 18.38 5.46 4.41
C MET A 266 17.72 4.36 3.59
N GLU A 267 17.44 3.21 4.21
CA GLU A 267 16.74 2.11 3.58
C GLU A 267 15.32 2.50 3.13
N THR A 268 14.58 3.24 3.97
CA THR A 268 13.25 3.75 3.62
C THR A 268 13.31 4.71 2.42
N ILE A 269 14.31 5.59 2.38
CA ILE A 269 14.55 6.49 1.25
C ILE A 269 14.85 5.70 -0.02
N GLN A 270 15.69 4.67 0.08
CA GLN A 270 16.04 3.82 -1.05
C GLN A 270 14.81 3.09 -1.61
N ASP A 271 13.96 2.54 -0.74
CA ASP A 271 12.71 1.88 -1.16
C ASP A 271 11.76 2.87 -1.86
N LEU A 272 11.70 4.14 -1.42
CA LEU A 272 10.93 5.20 -2.09
C LEU A 272 11.52 5.60 -3.45
N ILE A 273 12.84 5.72 -3.58
CA ILE A 273 13.49 5.99 -4.87
C ILE A 273 13.18 4.86 -5.85
N THR A 274 13.31 3.61 -5.39
CA THR A 274 12.99 2.43 -6.19
C THR A 274 11.51 2.39 -6.59
N LEU A 275 10.59 2.78 -5.71
CA LEU A 275 9.17 2.94 -6.06
C LEU A 275 8.99 3.90 -7.23
N TYR A 276 9.62 5.08 -7.20
CA TYR A 276 9.48 6.05 -8.28
C TYR A 276 10.09 5.57 -9.62
N ASP A 277 11.20 4.82 -9.61
CA ASP A 277 11.75 4.18 -10.83
C ASP A 277 10.80 3.12 -11.42
N TYR A 278 10.12 2.35 -10.58
CA TYR A 278 9.09 1.40 -11.05
C TYR A 278 7.84 2.11 -11.55
N TRP A 279 7.51 3.27 -10.99
CA TRP A 279 6.36 4.05 -11.41
C TRP A 279 6.47 4.53 -12.86
N ASP A 280 7.68 4.87 -13.32
CA ASP A 280 7.92 5.25 -14.72
C ASP A 280 7.60 4.11 -15.71
N LYS A 281 7.66 2.87 -15.24
CA LYS A 281 7.41 1.66 -16.03
C LYS A 281 5.98 1.13 -15.83
N TYR A 282 5.15 1.84 -15.07
CA TYR A 282 3.81 1.39 -14.71
C TYR A 282 2.89 1.24 -15.92
N ASN A 283 2.28 0.05 -16.08
CA ASN A 283 1.37 -0.25 -17.17
C ASN A 283 0.00 -0.75 -16.66
N GLU A 284 -0.92 0.19 -16.45
CA GLU A 284 -2.30 -0.11 -16.01
C GLU A 284 -3.08 -1.00 -16.99
N PRO A 285 -3.07 -0.75 -18.33
CA PRO A 285 -3.77 -1.61 -19.29
C PRO A 285 -3.38 -3.09 -19.17
N TRP A 286 -2.10 -3.38 -18.97
CA TRP A 286 -1.60 -4.75 -18.84
C TRP A 286 -2.15 -5.44 -17.58
N ILE A 287 -2.09 -4.78 -16.41
CA ILE A 287 -2.62 -5.34 -15.17
C ILE A 287 -4.13 -5.55 -15.25
N LYS A 288 -4.88 -4.59 -15.81
CA LYS A 288 -6.32 -4.76 -16.02
C LYS A 288 -6.65 -5.94 -16.91
N PHE A 289 -5.90 -6.08 -18.00
CA PHE A 289 -6.06 -7.21 -18.92
C PHE A 289 -5.82 -8.54 -18.21
N LEU A 290 -4.73 -8.65 -17.44
CA LEU A 290 -4.42 -9.86 -16.66
C LEU A 290 -5.53 -10.20 -15.66
N LEU A 291 -6.01 -9.22 -14.88
CA LEU A 291 -7.08 -9.44 -13.90
C LEU A 291 -8.41 -9.80 -14.57
N HIS A 292 -8.74 -9.17 -15.70
CA HIS A 292 -9.93 -9.51 -16.47
C HIS A 292 -9.85 -10.94 -16.99
N THR A 293 -8.72 -11.36 -17.56
CA THR A 293 -8.52 -12.74 -18.02
C THR A 293 -8.45 -13.75 -16.87
N LEU A 294 -8.04 -13.33 -15.67
CA LEU A 294 -8.03 -14.19 -14.49
C LEU A 294 -9.45 -14.45 -13.98
N TYR A 295 -10.27 -13.40 -13.82
CA TYR A 295 -11.58 -13.50 -13.16
C TYR A 295 -12.74 -13.81 -14.10
N LEU A 296 -12.69 -13.33 -15.34
CA LEU A 296 -13.79 -13.40 -16.31
C LEU A 296 -13.50 -14.39 -17.44
N ARG A 297 -12.67 -15.40 -17.18
CA ARG A 297 -12.52 -16.52 -18.11
C ARG A 297 -13.88 -17.18 -18.35
N PRO A 298 -14.25 -17.44 -19.62
CA PRO A 298 -15.48 -18.13 -19.95
C PRO A 298 -15.50 -19.58 -19.45
#